data_AF-A0A3P3ZP34-F1
#
_entry.id   AF-A0A3P3ZP34-F1
#
_cell.length_a   1.000
_cell.length_b   1.000
_cell.length_c   1.000
_cell.angle_alpha   90.00
_cell.angle_beta   90.00
_cell.angle_gamma   90.00
#
_symmetry.space_group_name_H-M   'P 1'
#
loop_
_entity.id
_entity.type
_entity.pdbx_description
1 polymer ?
#
loop_
_entity_poly.entity_id
_entity_poly.type
_entity_poly.pdbx_seq_one_letter_code
_entity_poly.pdbx_strand_id
1 'polypeptide(L)'
;MLPSYHAVLLVVTLGAGILGLILCFTAFAGMDIDYRLLMLTAFVLLCNIWCGIIFLSGIKQYRAILLLFVVGYGSAVIFALFLFPRFGLNGLIGSFVLGHILLILGMHALIYRNFRSEKYISWQVFDRRFNYPRLGVVGLCYYLGEWLHKIQFWYYPFTGQPVIGPLHASFIYDYPIFLSYLAVLPGMAFFLLRIETDFVEYYNAFYDAVRSGGTYEHLQNMRNMMVRGVRTGLYEVLKIQGIVVLLVFAFGQDLLHLVGISVYYLPLLRIDTISASLQVLFLVAINVFLYIDRQRVVMILSVLFVVLTGLFTWVTLKIGPETYGYGFALSSFVVVLMAIFYLEQYFSELEYETYMLHQDELVYSHN
;
A
#
# COMPACT_ATOMS: atom_id res chain seq x y z
N MET A 1 -6.68 -12.91 20.01
CA MET A 1 -6.25 -11.70 19.29
C MET A 1 -5.05 -11.03 19.95
N LEU A 2 -5.17 -10.43 21.14
CA LEU A 2 -4.07 -9.75 21.82
C LEU A 2 -2.79 -10.61 22.01
N PRO A 3 -2.87 -11.90 22.43
CA PRO A 3 -1.67 -12.72 22.60
C PRO A 3 -0.98 -13.07 21.27
N SER A 4 -1.75 -13.14 20.18
CA SER A 4 -1.25 -13.36 18.82
C SER A 4 -0.53 -12.11 18.30
N TYR A 5 -1.08 -10.92 18.60
CA TYR A 5 -0.43 -9.64 18.30
C TYR A 5 0.95 -9.54 18.97
N HIS A 6 1.06 -9.90 20.26
CA HIS A 6 2.36 -9.95 20.94
C HIS A 6 3.33 -10.95 20.32
N ALA A 7 2.86 -12.11 19.89
CA ALA A 7 3.69 -13.10 19.19
C ALA A 7 4.24 -12.53 17.87
N VAL A 8 3.40 -11.86 17.08
CA VAL A 8 3.80 -11.22 15.82
C VAL A 8 4.80 -10.09 16.07
N LEU A 9 4.53 -9.18 17.02
CA LEU A 9 5.47 -8.10 17.37
C LEU A 9 6.82 -8.64 17.82
N LEU A 10 6.85 -9.71 18.62
CA LEU A 10 8.10 -10.32 19.06
C LEU A 10 8.91 -10.85 17.86
N VAL A 11 8.27 -11.59 16.96
CA VAL A 11 8.92 -12.13 15.75
C VAL A 11 9.41 -11.01 14.84
N VAL A 12 8.59 -9.97 14.63
CA VAL A 12 8.95 -8.81 13.80
C VAL A 12 10.09 -8.01 14.43
N THR A 13 10.05 -7.79 15.75
CA THR A 13 11.13 -7.11 16.48
C THR A 13 12.44 -7.87 16.40
N LEU A 14 12.41 -9.19 16.59
CA LEU A 14 13.61 -10.03 16.47
C LEU A 14 14.13 -10.05 15.03
N GLY A 15 13.25 -10.25 14.05
CA GLY A 15 13.63 -10.29 12.63
C GLY A 15 14.19 -8.96 12.12
N ALA A 16 13.48 -7.85 12.38
CA ALA A 16 13.92 -6.52 12.02
C ALA A 16 15.15 -6.09 12.83
N GLY A 17 15.24 -6.48 14.10
CA GLY A 17 16.39 -6.22 14.96
C GLY A 17 17.66 -6.92 14.48
N ILE A 18 17.58 -8.22 14.14
CA ILE A 18 18.70 -8.98 13.58
C ILE A 18 19.13 -8.38 12.23
N LEU A 19 18.18 -8.14 11.32
CA LEU A 19 18.48 -7.53 10.02
C LEU A 19 19.10 -6.14 10.18
N GLY A 20 18.52 -5.30 11.05
CA GLY A 20 19.02 -3.97 11.35
C GLY A 20 20.42 -4.00 11.97
N LEU A 21 20.71 -4.95 12.86
CA LEU A 21 22.04 -5.14 13.43
C LEU A 21 23.07 -5.55 12.36
N ILE A 22 22.70 -6.47 11.46
CA ILE A 22 23.56 -6.84 10.33
C ILE A 22 23.88 -5.61 9.48
N LEU A 23 22.87 -4.82 9.10
CA LEU A 23 23.06 -3.60 8.30
C LEU A 23 23.87 -2.54 9.06
N CYS A 24 23.66 -2.43 10.37
CA CYS A 24 24.40 -1.53 11.25
C CYS A 24 25.91 -1.82 11.22
N PHE A 25 26.33 -3.09 11.24
CA PHE A 25 27.76 -3.48 11.22
C PHE A 25 28.35 -3.67 9.82
N THR A 26 27.53 -3.68 8.77
CA THR A 26 27.98 -3.84 7.38
C THR A 26 27.83 -2.55 6.60
N ALA A 27 26.62 -2.25 6.12
CA ALA A 27 26.34 -1.13 5.22
C ALA A 27 26.56 0.25 5.88
N PHE A 28 26.31 0.37 7.19
CA PHE A 28 26.45 1.62 7.95
C PHE A 28 27.66 1.64 8.89
N ALA A 29 28.64 0.74 8.71
CA ALA A 29 29.78 0.61 9.62
C ALA A 29 30.61 1.89 9.75
N GLY A 30 30.67 2.70 8.69
CA GLY A 30 31.41 3.97 8.66
C GLY A 30 30.67 5.17 9.28
N MET A 31 29.47 4.99 9.82
CA MET A 31 28.69 6.05 10.46
C MET A 31 28.88 6.08 11.97
N ASP A 32 28.59 7.23 12.57
CA ASP A 32 28.59 7.41 14.02
C ASP A 32 27.70 6.39 14.73
N ILE A 33 28.12 5.95 15.92
CA ILE A 33 27.39 4.95 16.70
C ILE A 33 25.97 5.41 17.03
N ASP A 34 25.80 6.70 17.36
CA ASP A 34 24.50 7.29 17.69
C ASP A 34 23.56 7.22 16.49
N TYR A 35 24.04 7.59 15.30
CA TYR A 35 23.27 7.51 14.06
C TYR A 35 22.81 6.07 13.79
N ARG A 36 23.73 5.11 13.91
CA ARG A 36 23.47 3.68 13.65
C ARG A 36 22.43 3.11 14.61
N LEU A 37 22.51 3.45 15.90
CA LEU A 37 21.54 3.02 16.91
C LEU A 37 20.18 3.66 16.69
N LEU A 38 20.15 4.94 16.32
CA LEU A 38 18.91 5.65 15.97
C LEU A 38 18.24 5.04 14.74
N MET A 39 19.01 4.73 13.70
CA MET A 39 18.49 4.06 12.50
C MET A 39 17.97 2.65 12.78
N LEU A 40 18.71 1.85 13.58
CA LEU A 40 18.25 0.54 14.03
C LEU A 40 16.92 0.65 14.78
N THR A 41 16.84 1.60 15.72
CA THR A 41 15.64 1.83 16.53
C THR A 41 14.47 2.27 15.66
N ALA A 42 14.70 3.23 14.75
CA ALA A 42 13.68 3.72 13.81
C ALA A 42 13.16 2.58 12.92
N PHE A 43 14.05 1.74 12.39
CA PHE A 43 13.69 0.61 11.53
C PHE A 43 12.77 -0.38 12.28
N VAL A 44 13.18 -0.81 13.48
CA VAL A 44 12.38 -1.73 14.30
C VAL A 44 11.04 -1.12 14.71
N LEU A 45 11.02 0.17 15.09
CA LEU A 45 9.79 0.88 15.42
C LEU A 45 8.82 0.93 14.24
N LEU A 46 9.30 1.30 13.05
CA LEU A 46 8.46 1.36 11.85
C LEU A 46 7.86 -0.01 11.50
N CYS A 47 8.65 -1.09 11.56
CA CYS A 47 8.13 -2.44 11.35
C CYS A 47 7.00 -2.79 12.33
N ASN A 48 7.17 -2.48 13.63
CA ASN A 48 6.16 -2.76 14.64
C ASN A 48 4.93 -1.85 14.51
N ILE A 49 5.10 -0.59 14.11
CA ILE A 49 3.99 0.35 13.86
C ILE A 49 3.12 -0.15 12.71
N TRP A 50 3.72 -0.67 11.63
CA TRP A 50 2.96 -1.31 10.54
C TRP A 50 2.09 -2.46 11.04
N CYS A 51 2.62 -3.34 11.89
CA CYS A 51 1.84 -4.40 12.52
C CYS A 51 0.72 -3.84 13.42
N GLY A 52 1.03 -2.79 14.20
CA GLY A 52 0.07 -2.09 15.05
C GLY A 52 -1.10 -1.50 14.28
N ILE A 53 -0.83 -0.87 13.12
CA ILE A 53 -1.86 -0.28 12.24
C ILE A 53 -2.80 -1.36 11.72
N ILE A 54 -2.27 -2.48 11.23
CA ILE A 54 -3.09 -3.60 10.71
C ILE A 54 -3.99 -4.17 11.82
N PHE A 55 -3.47 -4.27 13.04
CA PHE A 55 -4.29 -4.72 14.17
C PHE A 55 -5.36 -3.68 14.55
N LEU A 56 -5.00 -2.39 14.54
CA LEU A 56 -5.89 -1.29 14.85
C LEU A 56 -6.95 -1.04 13.78
N SER A 57 -6.71 -1.31 12.51
CA SER A 57 -7.72 -1.14 11.45
C SER A 57 -8.92 -2.07 11.63
N GLY A 58 -8.71 -3.23 12.27
CA GLY A 58 -9.82 -4.10 12.72
C GLY A 58 -10.65 -3.48 13.85
N ILE A 59 -10.11 -2.51 14.59
CA ILE A 59 -10.83 -1.72 15.57
C ILE A 59 -11.40 -0.50 14.82
N LYS A 60 -12.72 -0.43 14.64
CA LYS A 60 -13.43 0.68 13.95
C LYS A 60 -13.36 2.04 14.69
N GLN A 61 -12.26 2.35 15.39
CA GLN A 61 -11.97 3.59 16.12
C GLN A 61 -11.06 4.53 15.30
N TYR A 62 -11.42 4.80 14.05
CA TYR A 62 -10.61 5.59 13.10
C TYR A 62 -10.18 6.98 13.62
N ARG A 63 -11.06 7.66 14.38
CA ARG A 63 -10.75 8.97 14.98
C ARG A 63 -9.61 8.92 16.00
N ALA A 64 -9.58 7.88 16.83
CA ALA A 64 -8.53 7.70 17.83
C ALA A 64 -7.20 7.39 17.15
N ILE A 65 -7.22 6.54 16.12
CA ILE A 65 -6.05 6.21 15.30
C ILE A 65 -5.50 7.49 14.66
N LEU A 66 -6.36 8.29 14.01
CA LEU A 66 -5.96 9.57 13.40
C LEU A 66 -5.32 10.53 14.41
N LEU A 67 -5.91 10.66 15.60
CA LEU A 67 -5.36 11.52 16.66
C LEU A 67 -3.98 11.03 17.11
N LEU A 68 -3.77 9.72 17.25
CA LEU A 68 -2.46 9.15 17.57
C LEU A 68 -1.41 9.51 16.52
N PHE A 69 -1.75 9.43 15.24
CA PHE A 69 -0.86 9.86 14.16
C PHE A 69 -0.53 11.36 14.24
N VAL A 70 -1.53 12.21 14.46
CA VAL A 70 -1.31 13.66 14.62
C VAL A 70 -0.40 13.95 15.80
N VAL A 71 -0.62 13.30 16.95
CA VAL A 71 0.23 13.48 18.14
C VAL A 71 1.64 12.93 17.93
N GLY A 72 1.77 11.74 17.34
CA GLY A 72 3.07 11.10 17.07
C GLY A 72 3.93 11.90 16.09
N TYR A 73 3.39 12.24 14.93
CA TYR A 73 4.12 13.04 13.93
C TYR A 73 4.25 14.50 14.35
N GLY A 74 3.24 15.09 15.00
CA GLY A 74 3.32 16.44 15.55
C GLY A 74 4.41 16.57 16.62
N SER A 75 4.52 15.59 17.53
CA SER A 75 5.60 15.56 18.51
C SER A 75 6.97 15.33 17.87
N ALA A 76 7.08 14.50 16.83
CA ALA A 76 8.33 14.37 16.06
C ALA A 76 8.80 15.72 15.51
N VAL A 77 7.91 16.51 14.91
CA VAL A 77 8.23 17.86 14.40
C VAL A 77 8.64 18.79 15.55
N ILE A 78 7.91 18.79 16.67
CA ILE A 78 8.24 19.61 17.84
C ILE A 78 9.63 19.25 18.36
N PHE A 79 9.93 17.96 18.54
CA PHE A 79 11.25 17.50 18.96
C PHE A 79 12.34 17.87 17.94
N ALA A 80 12.04 17.83 16.64
CA ALA A 80 12.99 18.21 15.59
C ALA A 80 13.42 19.68 15.75
N LEU A 81 12.48 20.59 16.03
CA LEU A 81 12.78 22.01 16.24
C LEU A 81 13.78 22.26 17.38
N PHE A 82 13.76 21.42 18.43
CA PHE A 82 14.67 21.55 19.58
C PHE A 82 15.97 20.77 19.42
N LEU A 83 15.94 19.59 18.81
CA LEU A 83 17.08 18.68 18.70
C LEU A 83 17.95 18.97 17.48
N PHE A 84 17.36 19.40 16.37
CA PHE A 84 18.10 19.68 15.14
C PHE A 84 19.19 20.75 15.30
N PRO A 85 18.95 21.91 15.94
CA PRO A 85 20.00 22.92 16.09
C PRO A 85 21.20 22.47 16.93
N ARG A 86 21.03 21.44 17.76
CA ARG A 86 22.05 20.95 18.70
C ARG A 86 22.80 19.72 18.19
N PHE A 87 22.09 18.81 17.54
CA PHE A 87 22.59 17.49 17.17
C PHE A 87 22.52 17.20 15.67
N GLY A 88 22.16 18.19 14.85
CA GLY A 88 22.08 18.07 13.39
C GLY A 88 21.23 16.88 12.95
N LEU A 89 21.79 16.04 12.08
CA LEU A 89 21.12 14.86 11.54
C LEU A 89 20.70 13.85 12.63
N ASN A 90 21.55 13.61 13.62
CA ASN A 90 21.22 12.74 14.75
C ASN A 90 20.04 13.31 15.55
N GLY A 91 19.94 14.64 15.64
CA GLY A 91 18.78 15.32 16.21
C GLY A 91 17.49 15.08 15.43
N LEU A 92 17.55 15.09 14.10
CA LEU A 92 16.39 14.80 13.24
C LEU A 92 15.92 13.35 13.39
N ILE A 93 16.83 12.38 13.26
CA ILE A 93 16.45 10.97 13.40
C ILE A 93 16.02 10.66 14.84
N GLY A 94 16.69 11.26 15.83
CA GLY A 94 16.29 11.19 17.23
C GLY A 94 14.87 11.70 17.47
N SER A 95 14.52 12.86 16.90
CA SER A 95 13.17 13.40 16.97
C SER A 95 12.12 12.51 16.30
N PHE A 96 12.47 11.91 15.15
CA PHE A 96 11.64 10.93 14.46
C PHE A 96 11.39 9.70 15.33
N VAL A 97 12.44 9.13 15.92
CA VAL A 97 12.36 7.99 16.84
C VAL A 97 11.47 8.32 18.04
N LEU A 98 11.68 9.47 18.69
CA LEU A 98 10.90 9.88 19.86
C LEU A 98 9.40 10.03 19.55
N GLY A 99 9.05 10.68 18.43
CA GLY A 99 7.65 10.79 18.01
C GLY A 99 7.02 9.42 17.68
N HIS A 100 7.79 8.51 17.07
CA HIS A 100 7.32 7.15 16.77
C HIS A 100 7.21 6.27 18.03
N ILE A 101 8.03 6.51 19.06
CA ILE A 101 7.85 5.90 20.38
C ILE A 101 6.52 6.35 20.99
N LEU A 102 6.20 7.64 20.94
CA LEU A 102 4.90 8.13 21.42
C LEU A 102 3.73 7.52 20.62
N LEU A 103 3.88 7.42 19.30
CA LEU A 103 2.90 6.80 18.41
C LEU A 103 2.66 5.33 18.80
N ILE A 104 3.72 4.52 18.90
CA ILE A 104 3.59 3.10 19.19
C ILE A 104 3.06 2.86 20.61
N LEU A 105 3.47 3.66 21.59
CA LEU A 105 2.93 3.59 22.96
C LEU A 105 1.44 3.92 22.99
N GLY A 106 1.02 4.95 22.25
CA GLY A 106 -0.39 5.30 22.10
C GLY A 106 -1.21 4.21 21.40
N MET A 107 -0.65 3.59 20.35
CA MET A 107 -1.27 2.43 19.69
C MET A 107 -1.44 1.26 20.67
N HIS A 108 -0.41 0.92 21.44
CA HIS A 108 -0.49 -0.13 22.45
C HIS A 108 -1.52 0.20 23.53
N ALA A 109 -1.53 1.41 24.06
CA ALA A 109 -2.53 1.84 25.05
C ALA A 109 -3.96 1.67 24.52
N LEU A 110 -4.20 2.05 23.25
CA LEU A 110 -5.50 1.87 22.59
C LEU A 110 -5.87 0.40 22.42
N ILE A 111 -4.91 -0.46 22.06
CA ILE A 111 -5.10 -1.90 21.93
C ILE A 111 -5.45 -2.54 23.27
N TYR A 112 -4.67 -2.27 24.33
CA TYR A 112 -4.90 -2.82 25.67
C TYR A 112 -6.19 -2.32 26.31
N ARG A 113 -6.65 -1.11 25.95
CA ARG A 113 -7.95 -0.60 26.41
C ARG A 113 -9.12 -1.40 25.82
N ASN A 114 -9.00 -1.82 24.56
CA ASN A 114 -10.09 -2.48 23.83
C ASN A 114 -10.06 -4.02 23.96
N PHE A 115 -8.92 -4.63 24.27
CA PHE A 115 -8.77 -6.07 24.38
C PHE A 115 -8.23 -6.50 25.74
N ARG A 116 -8.93 -7.43 26.39
CA ARG A 116 -8.44 -8.13 27.59
C ARG A 116 -8.00 -9.55 27.22
N SER A 117 -6.94 -10.04 27.85
CA SER A 117 -6.53 -11.43 27.72
C SER A 117 -5.85 -11.93 28.98
N GLU A 118 -6.09 -13.19 29.32
CA GLU A 118 -5.45 -13.89 30.44
C GLU A 118 -4.05 -14.43 30.08
N LYS A 119 -3.77 -14.61 28.78
CA LYS A 119 -2.47 -15.08 28.28
C LYS A 119 -1.71 -13.91 27.67
N TYR A 120 -0.39 -13.87 27.83
CA TYR A 120 0.43 -12.81 27.25
C TYR A 120 0.80 -13.09 25.79
N ILE A 121 1.19 -14.32 25.45
CA ILE A 121 1.60 -14.70 24.08
C ILE A 121 0.86 -15.97 23.63
N SER A 122 0.46 -16.01 22.36
CA SER A 122 -0.07 -17.21 21.71
C SER A 122 0.58 -17.43 20.34
N TRP A 123 1.26 -18.55 20.19
CA TRP A 123 1.94 -18.96 18.96
C TRP A 123 1.00 -19.55 17.90
N GLN A 124 -0.29 -19.72 18.22
CA GLN A 124 -1.29 -20.29 17.30
C GLN A 124 -1.41 -19.52 15.97
N VAL A 125 -1.02 -18.24 15.94
CA VAL A 125 -1.02 -17.43 14.71
C VAL A 125 -0.04 -17.97 13.65
N PHE A 126 0.98 -18.71 14.06
CA PHE A 126 1.97 -19.33 13.17
C PHE A 126 1.63 -20.80 12.83
N ASP A 127 0.45 -21.28 13.22
CA ASP A 127 -0.02 -22.59 12.82
C ASP A 127 -0.17 -22.67 11.28
N ARG A 128 0.14 -23.84 10.70
CA ARG A 128 0.09 -24.06 9.25
C ARG A 128 -1.27 -23.71 8.61
N ARG A 129 -2.37 -23.79 9.38
CA ARG A 129 -3.73 -23.41 8.95
C ARG A 129 -3.90 -21.93 8.63
N PHE A 130 -3.05 -21.06 9.18
CA PHE A 130 -3.08 -19.61 8.94
C PHE A 130 -1.96 -19.15 8.01
N ASN A 131 -1.22 -20.09 7.41
CA ASN A 131 -0.11 -19.76 6.53
C ASN A 131 -0.59 -19.55 5.09
N TYR A 132 -0.64 -18.29 4.66
CA TYR A 132 -0.99 -17.88 3.30
C TYR A 132 0.24 -17.31 2.57
N PRO A 133 1.18 -18.15 2.11
CA PRO A 133 2.46 -17.68 1.54
C PRO A 133 2.26 -16.83 0.28
N ARG A 134 1.18 -17.07 -0.48
CA ARG A 134 0.82 -16.26 -1.65
C ARG A 134 0.58 -14.80 -1.29
N LEU A 135 -0.06 -14.51 -0.15
CA LEU A 135 -0.30 -13.15 0.30
C LEU A 135 1.02 -12.44 0.65
N GLY A 136 1.98 -13.17 1.22
CA GLY A 136 3.34 -12.66 1.47
C GLY A 136 4.05 -12.26 0.17
N VAL A 137 3.98 -13.11 -0.86
CA VAL A 137 4.55 -12.81 -2.19
C VAL A 137 3.82 -11.63 -2.85
N VAL A 138 2.49 -11.59 -2.78
CA VAL A 138 1.68 -10.47 -3.30
C VAL A 138 2.11 -9.15 -2.67
N GLY A 139 2.18 -9.09 -1.34
CA GLY A 139 2.58 -7.88 -0.62
C GLY A 139 4.00 -7.46 -0.98
N LEU A 140 4.96 -8.39 -0.95
CA LEU A 140 6.35 -8.12 -1.31
C LEU A 140 6.47 -7.61 -2.75
N CYS A 141 5.89 -8.30 -3.73
CA CYS A 141 6.00 -7.93 -5.13
C CYS A 141 5.26 -6.62 -5.43
N TYR A 142 4.08 -6.39 -4.85
CA TYR A 142 3.35 -5.14 -5.07
C TYR A 142 4.17 -3.93 -4.59
N TYR A 143 4.65 -3.96 -3.34
CA TYR A 143 5.46 -2.87 -2.81
C TYR A 143 6.82 -2.78 -3.51
N LEU A 144 7.46 -3.91 -3.84
CA LEU A 144 8.70 -3.87 -4.62
C LEU A 144 8.47 -3.23 -5.99
N GLY A 145 7.37 -3.53 -6.68
CA GLY A 145 7.03 -2.92 -7.97
C GLY A 145 6.80 -1.41 -7.86
N GLU A 146 6.22 -0.95 -6.74
CA GLU A 146 6.04 0.46 -6.44
C GLU A 146 7.34 1.17 -6.03
N TRP A 147 8.32 0.48 -5.44
CA TRP A 147 9.61 1.09 -5.07
C TRP A 147 10.70 0.94 -6.14
N LEU A 148 10.62 -0.06 -7.01
CA LEU A 148 11.72 -0.47 -7.88
C LEU A 148 12.18 0.65 -8.81
N HIS A 149 11.25 1.42 -9.37
CA HIS A 149 11.59 2.56 -10.22
C HIS A 149 12.42 3.62 -9.44
N LYS A 150 12.02 3.97 -8.21
CA LYS A 150 12.77 4.91 -7.34
C LYS A 150 14.17 4.40 -7.06
N ILE A 151 14.30 3.12 -6.68
CA ILE A 151 15.59 2.47 -6.45
C ILE A 151 16.47 2.57 -7.70
N GLN A 152 15.93 2.31 -8.89
CA GLN A 152 16.69 2.46 -10.13
C GLN A 152 17.15 3.90 -10.37
N PHE A 153 16.29 4.90 -10.13
CA PHE A 153 16.66 6.32 -10.22
C PHE A 153 17.75 6.71 -9.21
N TRP A 154 17.69 6.18 -7.99
CA TRP A 154 18.66 6.45 -6.92
C TRP A 154 20.06 5.90 -7.23
N TYR A 155 20.15 4.76 -7.90
CA TYR A 155 21.44 4.13 -8.22
C TYR A 155 21.91 4.37 -9.67
N TYR A 156 21.16 5.13 -10.46
CA TYR A 156 21.56 5.45 -11.83
C TYR A 156 22.56 6.63 -11.84
N PRO A 157 23.72 6.52 -12.53
CA PRO A 157 24.83 7.49 -12.40
C PRO A 157 24.50 8.96 -12.69
N PHE A 158 23.46 9.23 -13.49
CA PHE A 158 23.11 10.58 -13.93
C PHE A 158 21.98 11.23 -13.11
N THR A 159 21.27 10.45 -12.29
CA THR A 159 20.11 10.93 -11.52
C THR A 159 20.30 10.73 -10.02
N GLY A 160 20.99 9.66 -9.64
CA GLY A 160 21.27 9.26 -8.28
C GLY A 160 22.43 10.03 -7.66
N GLN A 161 22.26 10.43 -6.40
CA GLN A 161 23.29 11.08 -5.60
C GLN A 161 23.40 10.37 -4.24
N PRO A 162 24.62 10.08 -3.76
CA PRO A 162 24.81 9.53 -2.42
C PRO A 162 24.41 10.58 -1.37
N VAL A 163 23.61 10.17 -0.40
CA VAL A 163 23.14 11.04 0.70
C VAL A 163 23.87 10.69 1.98
N ILE A 164 23.73 9.44 2.43
CA ILE A 164 24.38 8.96 3.65
C ILE A 164 24.58 7.44 3.63
N GLY A 165 25.82 7.02 3.74
CA GLY A 165 26.19 5.60 3.72
C GLY A 165 25.76 4.96 2.39
N PRO A 166 25.01 3.85 2.42
CA PRO A 166 24.48 3.24 1.20
C PRO A 166 23.28 4.00 0.61
N LEU A 167 22.68 4.94 1.35
CA LEU A 167 21.44 5.60 0.95
C LEU A 167 21.71 6.64 -0.13
N HIS A 168 21.00 6.50 -1.25
CA HIS A 168 21.00 7.41 -2.37
C HIS A 168 19.62 8.06 -2.50
N ALA A 169 19.59 9.24 -3.10
CA ALA A 169 18.36 9.93 -3.49
C ALA A 169 18.51 10.44 -4.92
N SER A 170 17.39 10.74 -5.56
CA SER A 170 17.36 11.37 -6.88
C SER A 170 16.45 12.57 -6.79
N PHE A 171 16.99 13.75 -6.45
CA PHE A 171 16.18 14.98 -6.31
C PHE A 171 15.35 15.30 -7.55
N ILE A 172 15.86 14.96 -8.74
CA ILE A 172 15.16 15.13 -10.02
C ILE A 172 13.85 14.33 -10.05
N TYR A 173 13.86 13.13 -9.45
CA TYR A 173 12.74 12.18 -9.50
C TYR A 173 11.89 12.21 -8.22
N ASP A 174 12.52 12.35 -7.05
CA ASP A 174 11.89 12.22 -5.74
C ASP A 174 10.92 13.37 -5.44
N TYR A 175 11.22 14.61 -5.86
CA TYR A 175 10.30 15.73 -5.64
C TYR A 175 9.00 15.59 -6.44
N PRO A 176 9.03 15.36 -7.76
CA PRO A 176 7.81 15.26 -8.55
C PRO A 176 6.97 14.04 -8.16
N ILE A 177 7.59 12.86 -8.00
CA ILE A 177 6.87 11.65 -7.62
C ILE A 177 6.23 11.78 -6.23
N PHE A 178 6.87 12.46 -5.28
CA PHE A 178 6.30 12.73 -3.96
C PHE A 178 5.02 13.57 -4.07
N LEU A 179 5.05 14.66 -4.85
CA LEU A 179 3.87 15.49 -5.10
C LEU A 179 2.76 14.69 -5.81
N SER A 180 3.13 13.81 -6.74
CA SER A 180 2.19 12.90 -7.39
C SER A 180 1.48 11.98 -6.39
N TYR A 181 2.20 11.39 -5.42
CA TYR A 181 1.55 10.56 -4.39
C TYR A 181 0.64 11.36 -3.47
N LEU A 182 0.95 12.63 -3.18
CA LEU A 182 0.02 13.52 -2.47
C LEU A 182 -1.25 13.78 -3.28
N ALA A 183 -1.11 13.99 -4.60
CA ALA A 183 -2.22 14.23 -5.50
C ALA A 183 -3.19 13.03 -5.54
N VAL A 184 -2.69 11.81 -5.35
CA VAL A 184 -3.49 10.59 -5.43
C VAL A 184 -4.29 10.30 -4.13
N LEU A 185 -3.95 10.95 -3.00
CA LEU A 185 -4.63 10.75 -1.71
C LEU A 185 -6.17 10.85 -1.75
N PRO A 186 -6.81 11.80 -2.45
CA PRO A 186 -8.27 11.89 -2.50
C PRO A 186 -8.93 10.64 -3.08
N GLY A 187 -8.36 10.05 -4.14
CA GLY A 187 -8.92 8.82 -4.71
C GLY A 187 -8.67 7.60 -3.82
N MET A 188 -7.54 7.54 -3.10
CA MET A 188 -7.33 6.49 -2.08
C MET A 188 -8.32 6.63 -0.91
N ALA A 189 -8.56 7.84 -0.43
CA ALA A 189 -9.52 8.09 0.64
C ALA A 189 -10.94 7.67 0.23
N PHE A 190 -11.33 7.98 -1.00
CA PHE A 190 -12.61 7.55 -1.54
C PHE A 190 -12.72 6.03 -1.66
N PHE A 191 -11.67 5.36 -2.17
CA PHE A 191 -11.60 3.91 -2.24
C PHE A 191 -11.83 3.26 -0.86
N LEU A 192 -11.08 3.70 0.16
CA LEU A 192 -11.17 3.18 1.53
C LEU A 192 -12.54 3.43 2.16
N LEU A 193 -13.14 4.60 1.93
CA LEU A 193 -14.40 4.98 2.58
C LEU A 193 -15.64 4.36 1.95
N ARG A 194 -15.57 3.94 0.67
CA ARG A 194 -16.76 3.55 -0.10
C ARG A 194 -16.68 2.15 -0.67
N ILE A 195 -15.57 1.77 -1.29
CA ILE A 195 -15.47 0.43 -1.89
C ILE A 195 -15.27 -0.62 -0.80
N GLU A 196 -14.33 -0.41 0.13
CA GLU A 196 -14.06 -1.40 1.18
C GLU A 196 -15.27 -1.63 2.09
N THR A 197 -16.09 -0.60 2.34
CA THR A 197 -17.33 -0.75 3.11
C THR A 197 -18.44 -1.43 2.29
N ASP A 198 -18.74 -0.91 1.10
CA ASP A 198 -19.92 -1.32 0.34
C ASP A 198 -19.70 -2.71 -0.29
N PHE A 199 -18.49 -3.01 -0.78
CA PHE A 199 -18.17 -4.31 -1.35
C PHE A 199 -18.29 -5.42 -0.30
N VAL A 200 -17.77 -5.20 0.91
CA VAL A 200 -17.83 -6.19 1.99
C VAL A 200 -19.26 -6.49 2.39
N GLU A 201 -20.13 -5.46 2.43
CA GLU A 201 -21.55 -5.64 2.71
C GLU A 201 -22.24 -6.48 1.63
N TYR A 202 -22.05 -6.16 0.34
CA TYR A 202 -22.66 -6.92 -0.75
C TYR A 202 -22.09 -8.33 -0.90
N TYR A 203 -20.80 -8.52 -0.65
CA TYR A 203 -20.15 -9.82 -0.68
C TYR A 203 -20.69 -10.74 0.43
N ASN A 204 -20.78 -10.24 1.66
CA ASN A 204 -21.34 -11.01 2.78
C ASN A 204 -22.81 -11.35 2.51
N ALA A 205 -23.60 -10.39 2.03
CA ALA A 205 -25.00 -10.62 1.68
C ALA A 205 -25.17 -11.71 0.61
N PHE A 206 -24.30 -11.74 -0.41
CA PHE A 206 -24.30 -12.79 -1.44
C PHE A 206 -23.98 -14.17 -0.86
N TYR A 207 -22.91 -14.29 -0.08
CA TYR A 207 -22.51 -15.59 0.50
C TYR A 207 -23.47 -16.08 1.58
N ASP A 208 -24.09 -15.18 2.34
CA ASP A 208 -25.14 -15.54 3.30
C ASP A 208 -26.42 -16.00 2.58
N ALA A 209 -26.79 -15.37 1.45
CA ALA A 209 -27.87 -15.85 0.59
C ALA A 209 -27.58 -17.25 0.01
N VAL A 210 -26.33 -17.53 -0.39
CA VAL A 210 -25.92 -18.88 -0.84
C VAL A 210 -26.06 -19.91 0.28
N ARG A 211 -25.58 -19.59 1.49
CA ARG A 211 -25.64 -20.50 2.65
C ARG A 211 -27.05 -20.75 3.16
N SER A 212 -27.92 -19.75 3.05
CA SER A 212 -29.31 -19.82 3.52
C SER A 212 -30.28 -20.43 2.51
N GLY A 213 -29.80 -20.82 1.31
CA GLY A 213 -30.65 -21.38 0.27
C GLY A 213 -31.60 -20.35 -0.35
N GLY A 214 -31.10 -19.12 -0.55
CA GLY A 214 -31.86 -18.04 -1.19
C GLY A 214 -32.32 -18.42 -2.59
N THR A 215 -33.43 -17.83 -3.04
CA THR A 215 -33.98 -18.10 -4.38
C THR A 215 -32.99 -17.70 -5.47
N TYR A 216 -33.10 -18.34 -6.64
CA TYR A 216 -32.27 -18.05 -7.81
C TYR A 216 -32.27 -16.54 -8.16
N GLU A 217 -33.45 -15.91 -8.19
CA GLU A 217 -33.59 -14.48 -8.46
C GLU A 217 -32.88 -13.62 -7.40
N HIS A 218 -32.93 -14.03 -6.13
CA HIS A 218 -32.23 -13.34 -5.04
C HIS A 218 -30.70 -13.46 -5.18
N LEU A 219 -30.19 -14.65 -5.49
CA LEU A 219 -28.76 -14.88 -5.74
C LEU A 219 -28.26 -14.09 -6.95
N GLN A 220 -29.02 -14.08 -8.05
CA GLN A 220 -28.69 -13.33 -9.25
C GLN A 220 -28.68 -11.81 -9.00
N ASN A 221 -29.65 -11.32 -8.23
CA ASN A 221 -29.69 -9.90 -7.82
C ASN A 221 -28.49 -9.54 -6.95
N MET A 222 -28.15 -10.35 -5.94
CA MET A 222 -26.98 -10.11 -5.09
C MET A 222 -25.66 -10.14 -5.87
N ARG A 223 -25.51 -11.07 -6.82
CA ARG A 223 -24.38 -11.11 -7.76
C ARG A 223 -24.29 -9.82 -8.58
N ASN A 224 -25.38 -9.43 -9.23
CA ASN A 224 -25.41 -8.24 -10.07
C ASN A 224 -25.12 -6.97 -9.27
N MET A 225 -25.57 -6.90 -8.02
CA MET A 225 -25.24 -5.81 -7.10
C MET A 225 -23.75 -5.79 -6.75
N MET A 226 -23.13 -6.94 -6.46
CA MET A 226 -21.69 -7.04 -6.21
C MET A 226 -20.86 -6.58 -7.43
N VAL A 227 -21.19 -7.05 -8.64
CA VAL A 227 -20.50 -6.64 -9.88
C VAL A 227 -20.66 -5.15 -10.13
N ARG A 228 -21.89 -4.62 -9.99
CA ARG A 228 -22.16 -3.19 -10.12
C ARG A 228 -21.41 -2.37 -9.08
N GLY A 229 -21.31 -2.85 -7.84
CA GLY A 229 -20.55 -2.21 -6.76
C GLY A 229 -19.07 -2.06 -7.12
N VAL A 230 -18.43 -3.15 -7.56
CA VAL A 230 -17.03 -3.13 -8.03
C VAL A 230 -16.84 -2.16 -9.19
N ARG A 231 -17.67 -2.28 -10.23
CA ARG A 231 -17.56 -1.41 -11.42
C ARG A 231 -17.75 0.05 -11.04
N THR A 232 -18.79 0.37 -10.27
CA THR A 232 -19.07 1.74 -9.81
C THR A 232 -17.89 2.30 -9.05
N GLY A 233 -17.35 1.53 -8.11
CA GLY A 233 -16.20 1.96 -7.34
C GLY A 233 -14.95 2.19 -8.20
N LEU A 234 -14.62 1.30 -9.14
CA LEU A 234 -13.53 1.50 -10.10
C LEU A 234 -13.74 2.77 -10.94
N TYR A 235 -14.96 3.00 -11.44
CA TYR A 235 -15.30 4.21 -12.19
C TYR A 235 -15.19 5.49 -11.36
N GLU A 236 -15.57 5.44 -10.08
CA GLU A 236 -15.49 6.60 -9.20
C GLU A 236 -14.04 6.97 -8.86
N VAL A 237 -13.19 5.97 -8.61
CA VAL A 237 -11.74 6.19 -8.44
C VAL A 237 -11.15 6.79 -9.71
N LEU A 238 -11.50 6.25 -10.89
CA LEU A 238 -11.04 6.79 -12.17
C LEU A 238 -11.51 8.23 -12.40
N LYS A 239 -12.76 8.57 -12.07
CA LYS A 239 -13.30 9.94 -12.18
C LYS A 239 -12.55 10.91 -11.28
N ILE A 240 -12.38 10.57 -10.00
CA ILE A 240 -11.69 11.43 -9.03
C ILE A 240 -10.23 11.64 -9.46
N GLN A 241 -9.54 10.56 -9.83
CA GLN A 241 -8.15 10.66 -10.30
C GLN A 241 -8.03 11.40 -11.62
N GLY A 242 -8.98 11.25 -12.54
CA GLY A 242 -9.03 12.03 -13.77
C GLY A 242 -9.11 13.53 -13.49
N ILE A 243 -9.95 13.95 -12.53
CA ILE A 243 -10.04 15.36 -12.10
C ILE A 243 -8.71 15.81 -11.47
N VAL A 244 -8.12 15.01 -10.58
CA VAL A 244 -6.82 15.31 -9.96
C VAL A 244 -5.73 15.50 -11.02
N VAL A 245 -5.63 14.58 -11.99
CA VAL A 245 -4.66 14.67 -13.09
C VAL A 245 -4.90 15.95 -13.88
N LEU A 246 -6.15 16.28 -14.24
CA LEU A 246 -6.46 17.52 -14.94
C LEU A 246 -6.06 18.76 -14.13
N LEU A 247 -6.27 18.75 -12.81
CA LEU A 247 -5.84 19.83 -11.93
C LEU A 247 -4.32 19.97 -11.89
N VAL A 248 -3.57 18.87 -11.82
CA VAL A 248 -2.09 18.90 -11.91
C VAL A 248 -1.62 19.36 -13.28
N PHE A 249 -2.34 19.03 -14.35
CA PHE A 249 -2.00 19.53 -15.69
C PHE A 249 -2.23 21.04 -15.81
N ALA A 250 -3.33 21.55 -15.25
CA ALA A 250 -3.71 22.95 -15.26
C ALA A 250 -2.85 23.82 -14.32
N PHE A 251 -2.64 23.37 -13.09
CA PHE A 251 -2.03 24.14 -12.00
C PHE A 251 -0.66 23.59 -11.54
N GLY A 252 -0.10 22.59 -12.24
CA GLY A 252 1.15 21.94 -11.83
C GLY A 252 2.33 22.89 -11.76
N GLN A 253 2.38 23.92 -12.62
CA GLN A 253 3.43 24.94 -12.53
C GLN A 253 3.30 25.78 -11.25
N ASP A 254 2.09 26.24 -10.92
CA ASP A 254 1.83 26.99 -9.69
C ASP A 254 2.14 26.14 -8.46
N LEU A 255 1.80 24.85 -8.50
CA LEU A 255 2.13 23.88 -7.46
C LEU A 255 3.64 23.76 -7.25
N LEU A 256 4.43 23.67 -8.33
CA LEU A 256 5.89 23.60 -8.24
C LEU A 256 6.47 24.90 -7.66
N HIS A 257 5.99 26.06 -8.11
CA HIS A 257 6.41 27.35 -7.56
C HIS A 257 6.08 27.50 -6.08
N LEU A 258 4.88 27.09 -5.65
CA LEU A 258 4.43 27.15 -4.26
C LEU A 258 5.35 26.35 -3.33
N VAL A 259 5.81 25.19 -3.78
CA VAL A 259 6.69 24.30 -3.00
C VAL A 259 8.17 24.70 -3.15
N GLY A 260 8.51 25.60 -4.08
CA GLY A 260 9.88 26.03 -4.35
C GLY A 260 10.68 25.04 -5.20
N ILE A 261 10.00 24.22 -6.00
CA ILE A 261 10.62 23.25 -6.92
C ILE A 261 10.72 23.87 -8.33
N SER A 262 11.80 23.57 -9.05
CA SER A 262 11.99 24.05 -10.42
C SER A 262 10.91 23.56 -11.38
N VAL A 263 10.38 24.46 -12.20
CA VAL A 263 9.38 24.18 -13.26
C VAL A 263 9.93 23.21 -14.31
N TYR A 264 11.25 23.03 -14.39
CA TYR A 264 11.87 22.04 -15.28
C TYR A 264 11.33 20.62 -15.04
N TYR A 265 10.89 20.32 -13.82
CA TYR A 265 10.32 19.02 -13.46
C TYR A 265 8.83 18.87 -13.78
N LEU A 266 8.18 19.87 -14.40
CA LEU A 266 6.76 19.84 -14.73
C LEU A 266 6.35 18.65 -15.62
N PRO A 267 7.09 18.28 -16.69
CA PRO A 267 6.76 17.09 -17.47
C PRO A 267 6.79 15.82 -16.61
N LEU A 268 7.77 15.72 -15.71
CA LEU A 268 7.92 14.57 -14.82
C LEU A 268 6.77 14.49 -13.80
N LEU A 269 6.42 15.62 -13.18
CA LEU A 269 5.26 15.70 -12.28
C LEU A 269 3.97 15.24 -12.96
N ARG A 270 3.75 15.64 -14.21
CA ARG A 270 2.56 15.26 -14.98
C ARG A 270 2.50 13.75 -15.25
N ILE A 271 3.60 13.16 -15.74
CA ILE A 271 3.63 11.72 -16.03
C ILE A 271 3.62 10.87 -14.76
N ASP A 272 4.32 11.29 -13.71
CA ASP A 272 4.33 10.60 -12.42
C ASP A 272 2.94 10.65 -11.76
N THR A 273 2.18 11.73 -11.94
CA THR A 273 0.80 11.83 -11.43
C THR A 273 -0.10 10.83 -12.15
N ILE A 274 -0.01 10.73 -13.48
CA ILE A 274 -0.72 9.69 -14.24
C ILE A 274 -0.33 8.29 -13.74
N SER A 275 0.97 8.07 -13.56
CA SER A 275 1.51 6.77 -13.13
C SER A 275 1.00 6.38 -11.75
N ALA A 276 1.06 7.29 -10.77
CA ALA A 276 0.59 7.06 -9.42
C ALA A 276 -0.94 6.86 -9.38
N SER A 277 -1.71 7.59 -10.20
CA SER A 277 -3.15 7.37 -10.35
C SER A 277 -3.48 5.98 -10.91
N LEU A 278 -2.74 5.51 -11.92
CA LEU A 278 -2.88 4.16 -12.47
C LEU A 278 -2.48 3.09 -11.45
N GLN A 279 -1.40 3.31 -10.69
CA GLN A 279 -0.97 2.40 -9.63
C GLN A 279 -2.01 2.28 -8.53
N VAL A 280 -2.72 3.35 -8.16
CA VAL A 280 -3.84 3.25 -7.23
C VAL A 280 -5.04 2.53 -7.83
N LEU A 281 -5.35 2.73 -9.10
CA LEU A 281 -6.39 1.93 -9.76
C LEU A 281 -6.02 0.43 -9.76
N PHE A 282 -4.74 0.11 -9.94
CA PHE A 282 -4.24 -1.26 -9.79
C PHE A 282 -4.42 -1.78 -8.36
N LEU A 283 -4.09 -0.98 -7.32
CA LEU A 283 -4.33 -1.31 -5.91
C LEU A 283 -5.80 -1.66 -5.65
N VAL A 284 -6.73 -0.87 -6.20
CA VAL A 284 -8.16 -1.12 -6.07
C VAL A 284 -8.52 -2.46 -6.69
N ALA A 285 -8.08 -2.73 -7.92
CA ALA A 285 -8.37 -3.98 -8.62
C ALA A 285 -7.82 -5.21 -7.87
N ILE A 286 -6.58 -5.17 -7.38
CA ILE A 286 -6.02 -6.29 -6.60
C ILE A 286 -6.75 -6.49 -5.28
N ASN A 287 -7.19 -5.42 -4.61
CA ASN A 287 -7.99 -5.56 -3.38
C ASN A 287 -9.30 -6.28 -3.66
N VAL A 288 -10.00 -5.93 -4.75
CA VAL A 288 -11.21 -6.67 -5.15
C VAL A 288 -10.91 -8.16 -5.35
N PHE A 289 -9.84 -8.49 -6.08
CA PHE A 289 -9.42 -9.89 -6.26
C PHE A 289 -9.10 -10.61 -4.94
N LEU A 290 -8.51 -9.90 -3.97
CA LEU A 290 -8.23 -10.46 -2.65
C LEU A 290 -9.51 -10.74 -1.86
N TYR A 291 -10.53 -9.88 -1.96
CA TYR A 291 -11.81 -10.14 -1.31
C TYR A 291 -12.54 -11.36 -1.89
N ILE A 292 -12.45 -11.60 -3.20
CA ILE A 292 -13.00 -12.80 -3.85
C ILE A 292 -12.05 -14.02 -3.80
N ASP A 293 -11.01 -13.96 -2.98
CA ASP A 293 -10.00 -15.01 -2.77
C ASP A 293 -9.26 -15.51 -4.04
N ARG A 294 -9.14 -14.67 -5.07
CA ARG A 294 -8.40 -14.97 -6.31
C ARG A 294 -6.89 -14.71 -6.17
N GLN A 295 -6.29 -15.20 -5.08
CA GLN A 295 -4.89 -14.92 -4.70
C GLN A 295 -3.85 -15.26 -5.78
N ARG A 296 -4.11 -16.29 -6.62
CA ARG A 296 -3.19 -16.68 -7.71
C ARG A 296 -3.10 -15.61 -8.79
N VAL A 297 -4.23 -15.03 -9.19
CA VAL A 297 -4.28 -13.96 -10.20
C VAL A 297 -3.55 -12.73 -9.68
N VAL A 298 -3.81 -12.35 -8.42
CA VAL A 298 -3.12 -11.22 -7.77
C VAL A 298 -1.61 -11.43 -7.72
N MET A 299 -1.17 -12.63 -7.36
CA MET A 299 0.27 -12.95 -7.33
C MET A 299 0.92 -12.78 -8.70
N ILE A 300 0.28 -13.28 -9.77
CA ILE A 300 0.79 -13.14 -11.15
C ILE A 300 0.86 -11.66 -11.54
N LEU A 301 -0.19 -10.90 -11.28
CA LEU A 301 -0.23 -9.46 -11.60
C LEU A 301 0.82 -8.66 -10.82
N SER A 302 1.03 -8.96 -9.54
CA SER A 302 2.07 -8.30 -8.73
C SER A 302 3.48 -8.64 -9.20
N VAL A 303 3.75 -9.90 -9.57
CA VAL A 303 5.06 -10.29 -10.14
C VAL A 303 5.28 -9.60 -11.48
N LEU A 304 4.25 -9.58 -12.34
CA LEU A 304 4.29 -8.87 -13.61
C LEU A 304 4.57 -7.38 -13.41
N PHE A 305 3.96 -6.76 -12.41
CA PHE A 305 4.20 -5.35 -12.08
C PHE A 305 5.66 -5.07 -11.75
N VAL A 306 6.31 -5.91 -10.91
CA VAL A 306 7.75 -5.78 -10.62
C VAL A 306 8.59 -5.89 -11.88
N VAL A 307 8.33 -6.92 -12.70
CA VAL A 307 9.11 -7.18 -13.92
C VAL A 307 8.96 -6.03 -14.91
N LEU A 308 7.74 -5.57 -15.16
CA LEU A 308 7.47 -4.48 -16.10
C LEU A 308 8.04 -3.16 -15.59
N THR A 309 7.87 -2.82 -14.32
CA THR A 309 8.45 -1.59 -13.75
C THR A 309 9.98 -1.63 -13.83
N GLY A 310 10.61 -2.75 -13.45
CA GLY A 310 12.06 -2.89 -13.53
C GLY A 310 12.59 -2.79 -14.96
N LEU A 311 11.93 -3.43 -15.91
CA LEU A 311 12.35 -3.43 -17.32
C LEU A 311 12.12 -2.07 -17.96
N PHE A 312 10.90 -1.54 -17.90
CA PHE A 312 10.56 -0.30 -18.59
C PHE A 312 11.27 0.90 -17.99
N THR A 313 11.38 1.00 -16.66
CA THR A 313 12.15 2.08 -16.04
C THR A 313 13.62 1.99 -16.42
N TRP A 314 14.23 0.79 -16.41
CA TRP A 314 15.61 0.62 -16.90
C TRP A 314 15.79 1.07 -18.35
N VAL A 315 14.85 0.72 -19.25
CA VAL A 315 14.88 1.18 -20.65
C VAL A 315 14.78 2.70 -20.73
N THR A 316 13.84 3.33 -20.03
CA THR A 316 13.69 4.81 -20.04
C THR A 316 14.90 5.53 -19.45
N LEU A 317 15.56 4.97 -18.43
CA LEU A 317 16.80 5.51 -17.89
C LEU A 317 17.92 5.53 -18.96
N LYS A 318 17.96 4.53 -19.85
CA LYS A 318 18.94 4.44 -20.93
C LYS A 318 18.65 5.35 -22.12
N ILE A 319 17.38 5.60 -22.43
CA ILE A 319 17.01 6.53 -23.51
C ILE A 319 17.37 7.96 -23.12
N GLY A 320 17.04 8.36 -21.89
CA GLY A 320 17.45 9.63 -21.32
C GLY A 320 16.32 10.45 -20.71
N PRO A 321 16.62 11.69 -20.29
CA PRO A 321 15.76 12.50 -19.41
C PRO A 321 14.35 12.76 -19.92
N GLU A 322 14.15 12.85 -21.24
CA GLU A 322 12.83 13.08 -21.84
C GLU A 322 11.84 11.94 -21.59
N THR A 323 12.34 10.73 -21.31
CA THR A 323 11.52 9.53 -21.09
C THR A 323 11.39 9.13 -19.63
N TYR A 324 11.96 9.90 -18.70
CA TYR A 324 11.84 9.60 -17.27
C TYR A 324 10.36 9.60 -16.83
N GLY A 325 10.02 8.69 -15.89
CA GLY A 325 8.64 8.47 -15.42
C GLY A 325 7.78 7.59 -16.34
N TYR A 326 7.99 7.61 -17.66
CA TYR A 326 7.18 6.81 -18.60
C TYR A 326 7.26 5.30 -18.38
N GLY A 327 8.40 4.80 -17.88
CA GLY A 327 8.56 3.38 -17.60
C GLY A 327 7.58 2.88 -16.54
N PHE A 328 7.40 3.68 -15.48
CA PHE A 328 6.44 3.41 -14.42
C PHE A 328 4.99 3.65 -14.85
N ALA A 329 4.75 4.66 -15.70
CA ALA A 329 3.44 4.90 -16.31
C ALA A 329 2.97 3.70 -17.14
N LEU A 330 3.83 3.21 -18.03
CA LEU A 330 3.53 2.12 -18.94
C LEU A 330 3.37 0.80 -18.20
N SER A 331 4.23 0.52 -17.20
CA SER A 331 4.08 -0.70 -16.39
C SER A 331 2.75 -0.71 -15.64
N SER A 332 2.40 0.40 -15.00
CA SER A 332 1.13 0.58 -14.28
C SER A 332 -0.07 0.46 -15.22
N PHE A 333 0.00 1.06 -16.40
CA PHE A 333 -1.05 0.96 -17.42
C PHE A 333 -1.31 -0.49 -17.85
N VAL A 334 -0.26 -1.24 -18.17
CA VAL A 334 -0.37 -2.64 -18.60
C VAL A 334 -0.99 -3.50 -17.51
N VAL A 335 -0.56 -3.38 -16.26
CA VAL A 335 -1.12 -4.21 -15.18
C VAL A 335 -2.55 -3.83 -14.83
N VAL A 336 -2.94 -2.56 -14.95
CA VAL A 336 -4.34 -2.13 -14.81
C VAL A 336 -5.22 -2.75 -15.88
N LEU A 337 -4.80 -2.70 -17.16
CA LEU A 337 -5.56 -3.30 -18.25
C LEU A 337 -5.75 -4.80 -18.05
N MET A 338 -4.68 -5.50 -17.67
CA MET A 338 -4.74 -6.94 -17.37
C MET A 338 -5.65 -7.22 -16.18
N ALA A 339 -5.59 -6.42 -15.12
CA ALA A 339 -6.44 -6.57 -13.95
C ALA A 339 -7.93 -6.39 -14.30
N ILE A 340 -8.27 -5.36 -15.08
CA ILE A 340 -9.64 -5.12 -15.56
C ILE A 340 -10.12 -6.27 -16.45
N PHE A 341 -9.28 -6.73 -17.37
CA PHE A 341 -9.60 -7.87 -18.24
C PHE A 341 -9.93 -9.13 -17.41
N TYR A 342 -9.10 -9.47 -16.42
CA TYR A 342 -9.37 -10.63 -15.56
C TYR A 342 -10.59 -10.46 -14.65
N LEU A 343 -10.90 -9.23 -14.22
CA LEU A 343 -12.13 -8.96 -13.46
C LEU A 343 -13.36 -9.20 -14.33
N GLU A 344 -13.35 -8.74 -15.57
CA GLU A 344 -14.46 -8.94 -16.52
C GLU A 344 -14.66 -10.42 -16.86
N GLN A 345 -13.56 -11.14 -17.11
CA GLN A 345 -13.62 -12.58 -17.31
C GLN A 345 -14.23 -13.28 -16.09
N TYR A 346 -13.80 -12.92 -14.89
CA TYR A 346 -14.34 -13.51 -13.66
C TYR A 346 -15.84 -13.24 -13.51
N PHE A 347 -16.31 -12.03 -13.76
CA PHE A 347 -17.73 -11.70 -13.64
C PHE A 347 -18.60 -12.40 -14.69
N SER A 348 -18.09 -12.61 -15.91
CA SER A 348 -18.80 -13.38 -16.94
C SER A 348 -18.82 -14.89 -16.66
N GLU A 349 -17.75 -15.47 -16.10
CA GLU A 349 -17.74 -16.86 -15.65
C GLU A 349 -18.73 -17.09 -14.50
N LEU A 350 -18.79 -16.16 -13.54
CA LEU A 350 -19.76 -16.21 -12.45
C LEU A 350 -21.20 -16.16 -12.98
N GLU A 351 -21.39 -15.45 -14.09
CA GLU A 351 -22.66 -15.42 -14.79
C GLU A 351 -23.01 -16.80 -15.38
N TYR A 352 -22.07 -17.44 -16.08
CA TYR A 352 -22.23 -18.75 -16.71
C TYR A 352 -22.43 -19.91 -15.70
N GLU A 353 -21.63 -20.00 -14.65
CA GLU A 353 -21.74 -21.08 -13.65
C GLU A 353 -23.08 -21.03 -12.90
N THR A 354 -23.59 -19.83 -12.63
CA THR A 354 -24.93 -19.67 -12.05
C THR A 354 -26.04 -20.13 -13.00
N TYR A 355 -25.88 -19.94 -14.32
CA TYR A 355 -26.88 -20.35 -15.31
C TYR A 355 -26.89 -21.86 -15.61
N MET A 356 -25.72 -22.50 -15.72
CA MET A 356 -25.64 -23.90 -16.15
C MET A 356 -25.86 -24.92 -15.02
N LEU A 357 -25.35 -24.67 -13.81
CA LEU A 357 -25.52 -25.62 -12.69
C LEU A 357 -26.99 -25.78 -12.24
N HIS A 358 -27.84 -24.78 -12.45
CA HIS A 358 -29.28 -24.89 -12.17
C HIS A 358 -30.10 -25.49 -13.32
N GLN A 359 -29.57 -25.52 -14.54
CA GLN A 359 -30.24 -26.17 -15.65
C GLN A 359 -30.22 -27.70 -15.47
N ASP A 360 -29.14 -28.25 -14.91
CA ASP A 360 -29.06 -29.66 -14.54
C ASP A 360 -30.06 -30.01 -13.42
N GLU A 361 -30.21 -29.19 -12.38
CA GLU A 361 -31.20 -29.44 -11.31
C GLU A 361 -32.65 -29.41 -11.79
N LEU A 362 -32.99 -28.56 -12.76
CA LEU A 362 -34.33 -28.53 -13.40
C LEU A 362 -34.56 -29.71 -14.36
N VAL A 363 -33.51 -30.28 -14.94
CA VAL A 363 -33.60 -31.50 -15.78
C VAL A 363 -33.74 -32.75 -14.91
N TYR A 364 -33.16 -32.78 -13.71
CA TYR A 364 -33.32 -33.88 -12.75
C TYR A 364 -34.57 -33.77 -11.86
N SER A 365 -35.24 -32.62 -11.77
CA SER A 365 -36.53 -32.49 -11.07
C SER A 365 -37.75 -32.86 -11.95
N HIS A 366 -37.52 -33.21 -13.22
CA HIS A 366 -38.54 -33.61 -14.19
C HIS A 366 -38.40 -35.06 -14.70
N ASN A 367 -37.55 -35.87 -14.06
CA ASN A 367 -37.56 -37.34 -14.13
C ASN A 367 -37.78 -37.91 -12.73
#